data_AF-H0YDR3-F1
#
_entry.id   AF-H0YDR3-F1
#
_cell.length_a   1.000
_cell.length_b   1.000
_cell.length_c   1.000
_cell.angle_alpha   90.00
_cell.angle_beta   90.00
_cell.angle_gamma   90.00
#
_symmetry.space_group_name_H-M   'P 1'
#
loop_
_entity.id
_entity.type
_entity.pdbx_description
1 polymer ?
#
loop_
_entity_poly.entity_id
_entity_poly.type
_entity_poly.pdbx_seq_one_letter_code
_entity_poly.pdbx_strand_id
1 'polypeptide(L)' 'RQPDNAKALYRAGVAFFHLQDYDQARHYLLAAVNRQPKDANVRRYLQLTQSELSSYHRKEKQLYLGMFG' A
#
# COMPACT_ATOMS: atom_id res chain seq x y z
N ARG A 1 2.71 15.27 24.03
CA ARG A 1 2.20 13.94 23.60
C ARG A 1 2.06 13.98 22.08
N GLN A 2 2.89 13.22 21.35
CA GLN A 2 2.79 13.17 19.89
C GLN A 2 1.42 12.58 19.51
N PRO A 3 0.63 13.23 18.65
CA PRO A 3 -0.66 12.70 18.23
C PRO A 3 -0.41 11.35 17.56
N ASP A 4 -1.19 10.37 18.00
CA ASP A 4 -1.18 8.96 17.63
C ASP A 4 -0.67 8.70 16.20
N ASN A 5 0.64 8.40 16.09
CA ASN A 5 1.39 8.37 14.82
C ASN A 5 0.78 7.38 13.80
N ALA A 6 0.04 6.37 14.29
CA ALA A 6 -0.68 5.43 13.44
C ALA A 6 -1.69 6.12 12.48
N LYS A 7 -2.40 7.16 12.93
CA LYS A 7 -3.35 7.89 12.07
C LYS A 7 -2.64 8.71 10.99
N ALA A 8 -1.47 9.27 11.31
CA ALA A 8 -0.65 9.99 10.33
C ALA A 8 -0.10 9.04 9.27
N LEU A 9 0.44 7.88 9.71
CA LEU A 9 0.90 6.81 8.83
C LEU A 9 -0.22 6.28 7.93
N TYR A 10 -1.41 6.06 8.49
CA TYR A 10 -2.58 5.65 7.71
C TYR A 10 -2.94 6.69 6.64
N ARG A 11 -3.02 7.98 7.00
CA ARG A 11 -3.32 9.06 6.05
C ARG A 11 -2.27 9.17 4.96
N ALA A 12 -0.98 9.06 5.29
CA ALA A 12 0.09 9.04 4.32
C ALA A 12 -0.08 7.86 3.35
N GLY A 13 -0.32 6.65 3.88
CA GLY A 13 -0.55 5.46 3.07
C GLY A 13 -1.75 5.58 2.12
N VAL A 14 -2.86 6.14 2.60
CA VAL A 14 -4.04 6.42 1.76
C VAL A 14 -3.75 7.47 0.70
N ALA A 15 -2.97 8.52 1.02
CA ALA A 15 -2.58 9.53 0.05
C ALA A 15 -1.74 8.91 -1.09
N PHE A 16 -0.70 8.12 -0.75
CA PHE A 16 0.11 7.42 -1.76
C PHE A 16 -0.71 6.40 -2.56
N PHE A 17 -1.69 5.73 -1.94
CA PHE A 17 -2.61 4.84 -2.67
C PHE A 17 -3.37 5.59 -3.76
N HIS A 18 -3.88 6.79 -3.46
CA HIS A 18 -4.57 7.62 -4.45
C HIS A 18 -3.63 8.26 -5.48
N LEU A 19 -2.35 8.41 -5.16
CA LEU A 19 -1.29 8.77 -6.12
C LEU A 19 -0.85 7.57 -6.98
N GLN A 20 -1.42 6.39 -6.78
CA GLN A 20 -1.05 5.12 -7.42
C GLN A 20 0.41 4.69 -7.17
N ASP A 21 1.06 5.31 -6.18
CA ASP A 21 2.36 4.86 -5.68
C ASP A 21 2.12 3.78 -4.62
N TYR A 22 1.87 2.57 -5.11
CA TYR A 22 1.46 1.45 -4.26
C TYR A 22 2.61 0.92 -3.37
N ASP A 23 3.87 1.14 -3.73
CA ASP A 23 5.01 0.77 -2.90
C ASP A 23 5.12 1.66 -1.66
N GLN A 24 5.02 2.99 -1.83
CA GLN A 24 4.96 3.91 -0.69
C GLN A 24 3.69 3.68 0.13
N ALA A 25 2.54 3.49 -0.53
CA ALA A 25 1.29 3.19 0.16
C ALA A 25 1.43 1.95 1.07
N ARG A 26 2.02 0.86 0.55
CA ARG A 26 2.27 -0.37 1.31
C ARG A 26 3.17 -0.12 2.50
N HIS A 27 4.25 0.65 2.32
CA HIS A 27 5.19 0.99 3.38
C HIS A 27 4.52 1.69 4.57
N TYR A 28 3.77 2.77 4.30
CA TYR A 28 3.09 3.54 5.35
C TYR A 28 1.92 2.76 5.99
N LEU A 29 1.17 1.98 5.21
CA LEU A 29 0.08 1.16 5.73
C LEU A 29 0.58 0.02 6.61
N LEU A 30 1.71 -0.63 6.27
CA LEU A 30 2.34 -1.62 7.13
C LEU A 30 2.79 -1.01 8.47
N ALA A 31 3.41 0.17 8.42
CA ALA A 31 3.79 0.89 9.63
C ALA A 31 2.56 1.23 10.50
N ALA A 32 1.44 1.62 9.87
CA ALA A 32 0.18 1.87 10.58
C ALA A 32 -0.42 0.59 11.21
N VAL A 33 -0.43 -0.54 10.48
CA VAL A 33 -0.92 -1.84 11.02
C VAL A 33 -0.07 -2.29 12.21
N ASN A 34 1.25 -2.14 12.15
CA ASN A 34 2.15 -2.52 13.24
C ASN A 34 1.87 -1.73 14.54
N ARG A 35 1.32 -0.50 14.42
CA ARG A 35 0.95 0.33 15.58
C ARG A 35 -0.49 0.09 16.04
N GLN A 36 -1.42 -0.11 15.11
CA GLN A 36 -2.83 -0.37 15.40
C GLN A 36 -3.30 -1.63 14.64
N PRO A 37 -2.87 -2.83 15.07
CA PRO A 37 -3.16 -4.05 14.34
C PRO A 37 -4.63 -4.43 14.37
N LYS A 38 -5.44 -3.81 15.26
CA LYS A 38 -6.88 -4.01 15.38
C LYS A 38 -7.72 -3.09 14.47
N ASP A 39 -7.12 -2.06 13.87
CA ASP A 39 -7.84 -1.13 13.00
C ASP A 39 -8.22 -1.80 11.67
N ALA A 40 -9.53 -1.94 11.44
CA ALA A 40 -10.07 -2.56 10.24
C ALA A 40 -9.82 -1.73 8.98
N ASN A 41 -9.79 -0.39 9.09
CA ASN A 41 -9.59 0.49 7.96
C ASN A 41 -8.18 0.37 7.40
N VAL A 42 -7.17 0.34 8.28
CA VAL A 42 -5.77 0.21 7.87
C VAL A 42 -5.55 -1.15 7.18
N ARG A 43 -6.10 -2.24 7.73
CA ARG A 43 -6.02 -3.57 7.12
C ARG A 43 -6.69 -3.62 5.74
N ARG A 44 -7.88 -3.02 5.60
CA ARG A 44 -8.59 -2.97 4.32
C ARG A 44 -7.77 -2.25 3.26
N TYR A 45 -7.22 -1.08 3.58
CA TYR A 45 -6.36 -0.34 2.64
C TYR A 45 -5.08 -1.09 2.31
N LEU A 46 -4.48 -1.80 3.27
CA LEU A 46 -3.29 -2.61 3.01
C LEU A 46 -3.59 -3.75 2.02
N GLN A 47 -4.73 -4.45 2.20
CA GLN A 47 -5.15 -5.50 1.27
C GLN A 47 -5.42 -4.97 -0.14
N LEU A 48 -6.11 -3.83 -0.26
CA LEU A 48 -6.34 -3.16 -1.55
C LEU A 48 -5.02 -2.80 -2.23
N THR A 49 -4.09 -2.21 -1.47
CA THR A 49 -2.77 -1.82 -1.97
C THR A 49 -1.97 -3.03 -2.47
N GLN A 50 -1.99 -4.15 -1.73
CA GLN A 50 -1.30 -5.38 -2.14
C GLN A 50 -1.90 -5.99 -3.40
N SER A 51 -3.23 -5.93 -3.56
CA SER A 51 -3.92 -6.39 -4.76
C SER A 51 -3.52 -5.56 -6.00
N GLU A 52 -3.53 -4.24 -5.88
CA GLU A 52 -3.12 -3.33 -6.96
C GLU A 52 -1.65 -3.53 -7.36
N LEU A 53 -0.76 -3.64 -6.37
CA LEU A 53 0.66 -3.84 -6.61
C LEU A 53 0.95 -5.18 -7.28
N SER A 54 0.24 -6.24 -6.89
CA SER A 54 0.35 -7.56 -7.52
C SER A 54 -0.14 -7.53 -8.98
N SER A 55 -1.22 -6.80 -9.25
CA SER A 55 -1.74 -6.57 -10.60
C SER A 55 -0.75 -5.79 -11.47
N TYR A 56 -0.16 -4.73 -10.91
CA TYR A 56 0.86 -3.91 -11.58
C TYR A 56 2.07 -4.74 -12.00
N HIS A 57 2.69 -5.46 -11.06
CA HIS A 57 3.84 -6.32 -11.37
C HIS A 57 3.52 -7.45 -12.33
N ARG A 58 2.30 -8.00 -12.29
CA ARG A 58 1.88 -9.02 -13.26
C ARG A 58 1.84 -8.46 -14.68
N LYS A 59 1.28 -7.28 -14.87
CA LYS A 59 1.21 -6.60 -16.17
C LYS A 59 2.60 -6.24 -16.68
N GLU A 60 3.44 -5.69 -15.81
CA GLU A 60 4.82 -5.36 -16.12
C GLU A 60 5.60 -6.61 -16.59
N LYS A 61 5.53 -7.71 -15.83
CA LYS A 61 6.16 -8.98 -16.20
C LYS A 61 5.66 -9.52 -17.54
N GLN A 62 4.35 -9.45 -17.81
CA GLN A 62 3.77 -9.89 -19.09
C GLN A 62 4.28 -9.04 -20.26
N LEU A 63 4.38 -7.72 -20.08
CA LEU A 63 4.90 -6.82 -21.09
C LEU A 63 6.36 -7.15 -21.43
N TYR A 64 7.22 -7.32 -20.42
CA TYR A 64 8.62 -7.71 -20.62
C TYR A 64 8.76 -9.06 -21.34
N LEU A 65 7.96 -10.06 -20.95
CA LEU A 65 7.97 -11.36 -21.63
C LEU A 65 7.54 -11.27 -23.10
N GLY A 66 6.61 -10.38 -23.44
CA GLY A 66 6.19 -10.17 -24.83
C GLY A 66 7.18 -9.37 -25.69
N MET A 67 8.09 -8.60 -25.07
CA MET A 67 9.13 -7.85 -25.79
C MET A 67 10.37 -8.68 -26.14
N PHE A 68 10.64 -9.74 -25.37
CA PHE A 68 11.87 -10.54 -25.47
C PHE A 68 11.61 -12.05 -25.68
N GLY A 69 10.36 -12.44 -25.92
CA GLY A 69 9.93 -13.82 -26.18
C GLY A 69 9.81 -14.15 -27.66
#